data_AF-A0A933N3U3-F1
#
_entry.id   AF-A0A933N3U3-F1
#
_cell.length_a   1.000
_cell.length_b   1.000
_cell.length_c   1.000
_cell.angle_alpha   90.00
_cell.angle_beta   90.00
_cell.angle_gamma   90.00
#
_symmetry.space_group_name_H-M   'P 1'
#
loop_
_entity.id
_entity.type
_entity.pdbx_description
1 polymer ?
#
loop_
_entity_poly.entity_id
_entity_poly.type
_entity_poly.pdbx_seq_one_letter_code
_entity_poly.pdbx_strand_id
1 'polypeptide(L)'
;MSAIDKWAERVYAETDFGRSVAISIAGLLGLGIYLYWGDWVIAAFCSIIFFPIVRLVASALHSKFAESTELKAKRKRAEDLYARLSQDEKEVVSAFVMAGGCVLTWGQVNNLSIPSAGVESLIQREILWTSMTADGMRETFVLDSDVFDIGQIKGSKRRAQ
;
A
#
# COMPACT_ATOMS: atom_id res chain seq x y z
N MET A 1 -18.87 -6.64 11.83
CA MET A 1 -18.86 -6.14 10.44
C MET A 1 -20.30 -5.91 10.02
N SER A 2 -20.66 -4.68 9.70
CA SER A 2 -22.03 -4.33 9.34
C SER A 2 -22.36 -4.86 7.93
N ALA A 3 -23.65 -5.05 7.63
CA ALA A 3 -24.08 -5.43 6.28
C ALA A 3 -23.67 -4.40 5.22
N ILE A 4 -23.53 -3.13 5.63
CA ILE A 4 -23.06 -2.02 4.81
C ILE A 4 -21.59 -2.20 4.44
N ASP A 5 -20.75 -2.65 5.37
CA ASP A 5 -19.33 -2.92 5.11
C ASP A 5 -19.15 -4.05 4.09
N LYS A 6 -19.97 -5.12 4.17
CA LYS A 6 -19.95 -6.22 3.21
C LYS A 6 -20.47 -5.81 1.83
N TRP A 7 -21.48 -4.95 1.79
CA TRP A 7 -22.02 -4.44 0.52
C TRP A 7 -21.01 -3.49 -0.14
N ALA A 8 -20.35 -2.64 0.65
CA ALA A 8 -19.22 -1.84 0.21
C ALA A 8 -18.09 -2.75 -0.30
N GLU A 9 -17.57 -3.70 0.47
CA GLU A 9 -16.51 -4.62 0.00
C GLU A 9 -16.85 -5.32 -1.31
N ARG A 10 -18.11 -5.73 -1.49
CA ARG A 10 -18.57 -6.40 -2.72
C ARG A 10 -18.63 -5.48 -3.92
N VAL A 11 -19.06 -4.23 -3.74
CA VAL A 11 -19.06 -3.18 -4.77
C VAL A 11 -17.62 -2.71 -5.06
N TYR A 12 -16.72 -2.77 -4.07
CA TYR A 12 -15.30 -2.41 -4.17
C TYR A 12 -14.43 -3.49 -4.84
N ALA A 13 -14.85 -4.77 -4.84
CA ALA A 13 -14.10 -5.87 -5.43
C ALA A 13 -14.29 -6.00 -6.96
N GLU A 14 -15.33 -5.38 -7.52
CA GLU A 14 -15.56 -5.37 -8.97
C GLU A 14 -14.82 -4.22 -9.63
N THR A 15 -14.05 -4.53 -10.67
CA THR A 15 -13.40 -3.59 -11.61
C THR A 15 -14.37 -2.60 -12.28
N ASP A 16 -15.67 -2.71 -12.01
CA ASP A 16 -16.76 -1.88 -12.51
C ASP A 16 -17.33 -0.88 -11.46
N PHE A 17 -16.65 -0.61 -10.34
CA PHE A 17 -17.08 0.39 -9.32
C PHE A 17 -17.52 1.73 -9.93
N GLY A 18 -16.70 2.29 -10.82
CA GLY A 18 -16.99 3.55 -11.51
C GLY A 18 -18.24 3.46 -12.40
N ARG A 19 -18.53 2.27 -12.95
CA ARG A 19 -19.72 2.02 -13.78
C ARG A 19 -20.97 1.94 -12.92
N SER A 20 -20.95 1.18 -11.83
CA SER A 20 -22.10 1.01 -10.92
C SER A 20 -22.50 2.32 -10.23
N VAL A 21 -21.53 3.12 -9.80
CA VAL A 21 -21.76 4.47 -9.25
C VAL A 21 -22.31 5.42 -10.31
N ALA A 22 -21.74 5.39 -11.52
CA ALA A 22 -22.20 6.25 -12.61
C ALA A 22 -23.63 5.93 -13.06
N ILE A 23 -24.01 4.65 -13.16
CA ILE A 23 -25.39 4.25 -13.49
C ILE A 23 -26.37 4.76 -12.42
N SER A 24 -26.02 4.58 -11.14
CA SER A 24 -26.88 4.97 -10.02
C SER A 24 -27.11 6.49 -9.97
N ILE A 25 -26.05 7.29 -10.12
CA ILE A 25 -26.13 8.76 -10.08
C ILE A 25 -26.80 9.30 -11.35
N ALA A 26 -26.45 8.76 -12.53
CA ALA A 26 -27.10 9.16 -13.78
C ALA A 26 -28.61 8.85 -13.76
N GLY A 27 -29.00 7.70 -13.22
CA GLY A 27 -30.40 7.33 -13.03
C GLY A 27 -31.15 8.24 -12.06
N LEU A 28 -30.55 8.59 -10.91
CA LEU A 28 -31.14 9.53 -9.95
C LEU A 28 -31.29 10.94 -10.53
N LEU A 29 -30.29 11.42 -11.27
CA LEU A 29 -30.35 12.72 -11.93
C LEU A 29 -31.41 12.75 -13.05
N GLY A 30 -31.45 11.71 -13.89
CA GLY A 30 -32.48 11.56 -14.91
C GLY A 30 -33.88 11.54 -14.31
N LEU A 31 -34.09 10.75 -13.25
CA LEU A 31 -35.37 10.68 -12.56
C LEU A 31 -35.76 12.02 -11.92
N GLY A 32 -34.80 12.72 -11.30
CA GLY A 32 -35.03 14.04 -10.71
C GLY A 32 -35.45 15.09 -11.75
N ILE A 33 -34.78 15.11 -12.91
CA ILE A 33 -35.10 16.02 -14.01
C ILE A 33 -36.47 15.69 -14.59
N TYR A 34 -36.79 14.41 -14.76
CA TYR A 34 -38.10 13.96 -15.22
C TYR A 34 -39.23 14.40 -14.29
N LEU A 35 -39.06 14.23 -12.97
CA LEU A 35 -40.07 14.65 -11.99
C LEU A 35 -40.24 16.18 -11.93
N TYR A 36 -39.18 16.95 -12.20
CA TYR A 36 -39.21 18.41 -12.11
C TYR A 36 -39.75 19.09 -13.38
N TRP A 37 -39.37 18.60 -14.56
CA TRP A 37 -39.77 19.20 -15.85
C TRP A 37 -40.86 18.43 -16.59
N GLY A 38 -41.16 17.19 -16.20
CA GLY A 38 -42.14 16.34 -16.87
C GLY A 38 -41.70 15.86 -18.26
N ASP A 39 -40.46 16.16 -18.67
CA ASP A 39 -39.92 15.84 -19.98
C ASP A 39 -38.94 14.67 -19.89
N TRP A 40 -39.32 13.53 -20.47
CA TRP A 40 -38.53 12.31 -20.49
C TRP A 40 -37.34 12.39 -21.47
N VAL A 41 -37.41 13.21 -22.51
CA VAL A 41 -36.34 13.38 -23.51
C VAL A 41 -35.18 14.11 -22.86
N ILE A 42 -35.46 15.22 -22.19
CA ILE A 42 -34.43 16.01 -21.49
C ILE A 42 -33.78 15.18 -20.37
N ALA A 43 -34.59 14.42 -19.61
CA ALA A 43 -34.08 13.50 -18.60
C ALA A 43 -33.10 12.45 -19.17
N ALA A 44 -33.42 11.86 -20.34
CA ALA A 44 -32.57 10.88 -21.00
C ALA A 44 -31.25 11.50 -21.48
N PHE A 45 -31.29 12.67 -22.13
CA PHE A 45 -30.09 13.37 -22.57
C PHE A 45 -29.18 13.77 -21.40
N CYS A 46 -29.75 14.30 -20.32
CA CYS A 46 -28.98 14.62 -19.13
C CYS A 46 -28.31 13.38 -18.55
N SER A 47 -29.01 12.26 -18.46
CA SER A 47 -28.46 10.99 -17.95
C SER A 47 -27.27 10.49 -18.80
N ILE A 48 -27.40 10.54 -20.12
CA ILE A 48 -26.36 10.09 -21.06
C ILE A 48 -25.10 10.97 -20.96
N ILE A 49 -25.28 12.30 -20.84
CA ILE A 49 -24.15 13.24 -20.75
C ILE A 49 -23.48 13.19 -19.38
N PHE A 50 -24.25 13.01 -18.30
CA PHE A 50 -23.69 13.00 -16.93
C PHE A 50 -22.96 11.69 -16.62
N PHE A 51 -23.38 10.57 -17.22
CA PHE A 51 -22.78 9.26 -17.03
C PHE A 51 -21.24 9.23 -17.18
N PRO A 52 -20.62 9.70 -18.29
CA PRO A 52 -19.16 9.67 -18.43
C PRO A 52 -18.44 10.58 -17.43
N ILE A 53 -19.03 11.73 -17.06
CA ILE A 53 -18.45 12.67 -16.10
C ILE A 53 -18.39 12.01 -14.71
N VAL A 54 -19.50 11.43 -14.25
CA VAL A 54 -19.56 10.75 -12.96
C VAL A 54 -18.64 9.54 -12.95
N ARG A 55 -18.60 8.76 -14.04
CA ARG A 55 -17.71 7.60 -14.15
C ARG A 55 -16.25 8.00 -13.98
N LEU A 56 -15.80 9.06 -14.66
CA LEU A 56 -14.43 9.55 -14.57
C LEU A 56 -14.08 9.97 -13.15
N VAL A 57 -14.96 10.76 -12.52
CA VAL A 57 -14.75 11.26 -11.15
C VAL A 57 -14.74 10.11 -10.14
N ALA A 58 -15.67 9.17 -10.24
CA ALA A 58 -15.75 8.01 -9.36
C ALA A 58 -14.51 7.12 -9.48
N SER A 59 -14.02 6.86 -10.69
CA SER A 59 -12.79 6.10 -10.92
C SER A 59 -11.56 6.80 -10.37
N ALA A 60 -11.42 8.11 -10.59
CA ALA A 60 -10.28 8.89 -10.11
C ALA A 60 -10.27 9.03 -8.57
N LEU A 61 -11.45 9.14 -7.95
CA LEU A 61 -11.56 9.18 -6.50
C LEU A 61 -11.23 7.82 -5.90
N HIS A 62 -11.76 6.74 -6.49
CA HIS A 62 -11.51 5.38 -6.02
C HIS A 62 -10.03 5.00 -6.09
N SER A 63 -9.33 5.30 -7.19
CA SER A 63 -7.89 4.97 -7.30
C SER A 63 -7.07 5.67 -6.22
N LYS A 64 -7.32 6.97 -5.98
CA LYS A 64 -6.63 7.72 -4.91
C LYS A 64 -6.91 7.17 -3.51
N PHE A 65 -8.15 6.80 -3.23
CA PHE A 65 -8.50 6.22 -1.94
C PHE A 65 -7.93 4.81 -1.77
N ALA A 66 -8.01 3.97 -2.81
CA ALA A 66 -7.47 2.61 -2.82
C ALA A 66 -5.96 2.62 -2.61
N GLU A 67 -5.20 3.44 -3.36
CA GLU A 67 -3.75 3.61 -3.18
C GLU A 67 -3.40 4.04 -1.76
N SER A 68 -4.11 5.04 -1.21
CA SER A 68 -3.83 5.51 0.15
C SER A 68 -4.13 4.45 1.22
N THR A 69 -5.15 3.61 0.99
CA THR A 69 -5.54 2.55 1.91
C THR A 69 -4.56 1.38 1.83
N GLU A 70 -4.12 1.03 0.62
CA GLU A 70 -3.11 0.01 0.40
C GLU A 70 -1.77 0.40 1.04
N LEU A 71 -1.33 1.65 0.86
CA LEU A 71 -0.11 2.16 1.49
C LEU A 71 -0.20 2.11 3.02
N LYS A 72 -1.33 2.52 3.61
CA LYS A 72 -1.57 2.40 5.05
C LYS A 72 -1.57 0.96 5.52
N ALA A 73 -2.17 0.05 4.75
CA ALA A 73 -2.21 -1.36 5.08
C ALA A 73 -0.82 -2.02 5.00
N LYS A 74 -0.02 -1.71 3.97
CA LYS A 74 1.38 -2.16 3.85
C LYS A 74 2.21 -1.68 5.02
N ARG A 75 2.15 -0.38 5.32
CA ARG A 75 2.85 0.21 6.47
C ARG A 75 2.46 -0.47 7.78
N LYS A 76 1.16 -0.69 8.03
CA LYS A 76 0.69 -1.35 9.25
C LYS A 76 1.21 -2.79 9.36
N ARG A 77 1.21 -3.54 8.24
CA ARG A 77 1.80 -4.90 8.21
C ARG A 77 3.29 -4.88 8.51
N ALA A 78 4.03 -3.92 7.94
CA ALA A 78 5.46 -3.77 8.20
C ALA A 78 5.74 -3.38 9.66
N GLU A 79 4.92 -2.50 10.26
CA GLU A 79 5.00 -2.16 11.68
C GLU A 79 4.73 -3.39 12.57
N ASP A 80 3.72 -4.19 12.23
CA ASP A 80 3.39 -5.43 12.94
C ASP A 80 4.50 -6.49 12.80
N LEU A 81 5.08 -6.64 11.60
CA LEU A 81 6.23 -7.52 11.34
C LEU A 81 7.43 -7.10 12.18
N TYR A 82 7.80 -5.82 12.13
CA TYR A 82 8.91 -5.26 12.90
C TYR A 82 8.69 -5.41 14.41
N ALA A 83 7.46 -5.23 14.89
CA ALA A 83 7.14 -5.39 16.32
C ALA A 83 7.42 -6.82 16.81
N ARG A 84 7.13 -7.83 15.97
CA ARG A 84 7.34 -9.26 16.24
C ARG A 84 8.79 -9.72 16.07
N LEU A 85 9.70 -8.86 15.65
CA LEU A 85 11.12 -9.20 15.58
C LEU A 85 11.69 -9.34 17.00
N SER A 86 12.58 -10.32 17.18
CA SER A 86 13.41 -10.47 18.37
C SER A 86 14.39 -9.30 18.52
N GLN A 87 15.08 -9.22 19.65
CA GLN A 87 16.07 -8.18 19.88
C GLN A 87 17.25 -8.30 18.90
N ASP A 88 17.77 -9.51 18.70
CA ASP A 88 18.86 -9.81 17.76
C ASP A 88 18.48 -9.45 16.31
N GLU A 89 17.26 -9.77 15.89
CA GLU A 89 16.76 -9.40 14.56
C GLU A 89 16.62 -7.88 14.39
N LYS A 90 16.14 -7.18 15.43
CA LYS A 90 16.08 -5.71 15.44
C LYS A 90 17.46 -5.07 15.38
N GLU A 91 18.47 -5.70 15.97
CA GLU A 91 19.86 -5.24 15.87
C GLU A 91 20.39 -5.33 14.45
N VAL A 92 20.11 -6.42 13.73
CA VAL A 92 20.43 -6.54 12.29
C VAL A 92 19.77 -5.41 11.50
N VAL A 93 18.45 -5.21 11.66
CA VAL A 93 17.74 -4.12 10.97
C VAL A 93 18.35 -2.75 11.31
N SER A 94 18.69 -2.53 12.58
CA SER A 94 19.31 -1.27 13.01
C SER A 94 20.68 -1.04 12.36
N ALA A 95 21.46 -2.10 12.15
CA ALA A 95 22.77 -2.00 11.52
C ALA A 95 22.65 -1.62 10.03
N PHE A 96 21.64 -2.16 9.32
CA PHE A 96 21.32 -1.74 7.95
C PHE A 96 20.91 -0.26 7.88
N VAL A 97 20.02 0.17 8.79
CA VAL A 97 19.59 1.58 8.88
C VAL A 97 20.76 2.51 9.17
N MET A 98 21.68 2.10 10.06
CA MET A 98 22.89 2.85 10.40
C MET A 98 23.89 2.92 9.25
N ALA A 99 24.00 1.85 8.45
CA ALA A 99 24.82 1.82 7.24
C ALA A 99 24.21 2.67 6.10
N GLY A 100 22.94 3.07 6.21
CA GLY A 100 22.28 4.01 5.30
C GLY A 100 21.67 3.37 4.07
N GLY A 101 21.50 2.05 4.05
CA GLY A 101 20.91 1.34 2.91
C GLY A 101 20.22 0.03 3.30
N CYS A 102 19.19 -0.32 2.54
CA CYS A 102 18.51 -1.62 2.64
C CYS A 102 19.28 -2.75 1.94
N VAL A 103 20.28 -2.42 1.13
CA VAL A 103 21.15 -3.38 0.42
C VAL A 103 22.59 -3.16 0.87
N LEU A 104 23.21 -4.23 1.37
CA LEU A 104 24.62 -4.22 1.78
C LEU A 104 25.35 -5.39 1.13
N THR A 105 26.57 -5.16 0.66
CA THR A 105 27.43 -6.23 0.15
C THR A 105 27.89 -7.14 1.29
N TRP A 106 28.26 -8.39 0.97
CA TRP A 106 28.83 -9.32 1.95
C TRP A 106 30.00 -8.71 2.75
N GLY A 107 30.89 -7.98 2.07
CA GLY A 107 32.01 -7.28 2.71
C GLY A 107 31.58 -6.19 3.68
N GLN A 108 30.49 -5.47 3.40
CA GLN A 108 29.94 -4.49 4.33
C GLN A 108 29.29 -5.17 5.53
N VAL A 109 28.51 -6.24 5.31
CA VAL A 109 27.85 -6.99 6.38
C VAL A 109 28.85 -7.62 7.35
N ASN A 110 29.95 -8.18 6.87
CA ASN A 110 31.00 -8.74 7.73
C ASN A 110 31.71 -7.72 8.62
N ASN A 111 31.67 -6.44 8.25
CA ASN A 111 32.23 -5.38 9.07
C ASN A 111 31.23 -4.82 10.10
N LEU A 112 29.97 -5.27 10.06
CA LEU A 112 28.97 -4.90 11.05
C LEU A 112 29.00 -5.91 12.21
N SER A 113 28.94 -5.40 13.44
CA SER A 113 28.79 -6.23 14.63
C SER A 113 27.33 -6.66 14.79
N ILE A 114 26.86 -7.57 13.95
CA ILE A 114 25.50 -8.11 13.97
C ILE A 114 25.46 -9.58 14.42
N PRO A 115 24.40 -10.00 15.14
CA PRO A 115 24.26 -11.39 15.56
C PRO A 115 23.92 -12.29 14.36
N SER A 116 24.75 -13.32 14.12
CA SER A 116 24.55 -14.26 13.00
C SER A 116 23.22 -15.00 13.06
N ALA A 117 22.76 -15.34 14.27
CA ALA A 117 21.44 -15.96 14.47
C ALA A 117 20.29 -15.03 14.03
N GLY A 118 20.44 -13.72 14.23
CA GLY A 118 19.47 -12.73 13.76
C GLY A 118 19.41 -12.64 12.24
N VAL A 119 20.57 -12.74 11.57
CA VAL A 119 20.65 -12.75 10.09
C VAL A 119 19.94 -13.98 9.53
N GLU A 120 20.28 -15.17 10.01
CA GLU A 120 19.67 -16.43 9.55
C GLU A 120 18.16 -16.47 9.84
N SER A 121 17.73 -15.98 11.01
CA SER A 121 16.31 -15.90 11.35
C SER A 121 15.54 -14.97 10.41
N LEU A 122 16.11 -13.80 10.08
CA LEU A 122 15.50 -12.88 9.12
C LEU A 122 15.43 -13.47 7.70
N ILE A 123 16.41 -14.29 7.31
CA ILE A 123 16.38 -15.02 6.04
C ILE A 123 15.25 -16.04 6.01
N GLN A 124 15.12 -16.86 7.05
CA GLN A 124 14.05 -17.86 7.16
C GLN A 124 12.65 -17.23 7.23
N ARG A 125 12.56 -15.98 7.67
CA ARG A 125 11.32 -15.21 7.72
C ARG A 125 11.02 -14.44 6.43
N GLU A 126 11.86 -14.60 5.41
CA GLU A 126 11.75 -13.90 4.11
C GLU A 126 11.79 -12.36 4.23
N ILE A 127 12.41 -11.84 5.31
CA ILE A 127 12.58 -10.41 5.54
C ILE A 127 13.96 -9.94 5.05
N LEU A 128 14.93 -10.84 5.04
CA LEU A 128 16.26 -10.64 4.48
C LEU A 128 16.50 -11.72 3.43
N TRP A 129 17.19 -11.40 2.34
CA TRP A 129 17.61 -12.42 1.37
C TRP A 129 18.95 -12.06 0.76
N THR A 130 19.58 -13.05 0.15
CA THR A 130 20.79 -12.84 -0.64
C THR A 130 20.42 -12.58 -2.10
N SER A 131 21.15 -11.67 -2.72
CA SER A 131 21.05 -11.32 -4.13
C SER A 131 22.44 -10.98 -4.68
N MET A 132 22.50 -10.53 -5.93
CA MET A 132 23.73 -10.01 -6.52
C MET A 132 23.58 -8.53 -6.84
N THR A 133 24.70 -7.81 -6.81
CA THR A 133 24.79 -6.45 -7.35
C THR A 133 24.35 -6.40 -8.81
N ALA A 134 23.95 -5.21 -9.27
CA ALA A 134 23.48 -5.01 -10.65
C ALA A 134 24.53 -5.40 -11.72
N ASP A 135 25.81 -5.37 -11.37
CA ASP A 135 26.92 -5.83 -12.23
C ASP A 135 27.13 -7.35 -12.21
N GLY A 136 26.40 -8.09 -11.35
CA GLY A 136 26.48 -9.54 -11.20
C GLY A 136 27.75 -10.04 -10.50
N MET A 137 28.57 -9.15 -9.94
CA MET A 137 29.92 -9.51 -9.47
C MET A 137 30.02 -9.71 -7.96
N ARG A 138 29.06 -9.26 -7.16
CA ARG A 138 29.13 -9.30 -5.69
C ARG A 138 27.82 -9.74 -5.09
N GLU A 139 27.92 -10.62 -4.09
CA GLU A 139 26.77 -10.99 -3.27
C GLU A 139 26.38 -9.85 -2.33
N THR A 140 25.07 -9.65 -2.20
CA THR A 140 24.45 -8.62 -1.38
C THR A 140 23.38 -9.24 -0.49
N PHE A 141 23.26 -8.74 0.73
CA PHE A 141 22.09 -8.91 1.57
C PHE A 141 21.12 -7.78 1.32
N VAL A 142 19.87 -8.14 1.03
CA VAL A 142 18.78 -7.21 0.78
C VAL A 142 17.75 -7.38 1.88
N LEU A 143 17.55 -6.31 2.64
CA LEU A 143 16.50 -6.20 3.64
C LEU A 143 15.23 -5.68 2.97
N ASP A 144 14.09 -6.24 3.36
CA ASP A 144 12.77 -5.74 2.96
C ASP A 144 12.67 -4.22 3.20
N SER A 145 12.30 -3.50 2.15
CA SER A 145 12.29 -2.04 2.15
C SER A 145 11.27 -1.48 3.15
N ASP A 146 10.12 -2.14 3.30
CA ASP A 146 9.09 -1.68 4.23
C ASP A 146 9.58 -1.84 5.67
N VAL A 147 10.25 -2.95 6.00
CA VAL A 147 10.87 -3.16 7.32
C VAL A 147 12.03 -2.18 7.57
N PHE A 148 12.84 -1.89 6.55
CA PHE A 148 13.91 -0.88 6.63
C PHE A 148 13.36 0.51 6.95
N ASP A 149 12.29 0.93 6.27
CA ASP A 149 11.65 2.24 6.49
C ASP A 149 11.09 2.37 7.91
N ILE A 150 10.46 1.30 8.43
CA ILE A 150 10.03 1.27 9.84
C ILE A 150 11.23 1.39 10.78
N GLY A 151 12.33 0.70 10.48
CA GLY A 151 13.60 0.81 11.20
C GLY A 151 14.13 2.25 11.22
N GLN A 152 14.09 2.96 10.08
CA GLN A 152 14.52 4.35 9.95
C GLN A 152 13.64 5.31 10.77
N ILE A 153 12.32 5.13 10.73
CA ILE A 153 11.36 5.92 11.54
C ILE A 153 11.58 5.70 13.05
N LYS A 154 11.83 4.46 13.47
CA LYS A 154 12.07 4.15 14.89
C LYS A 154 13.46 4.59 15.36
N GLY A 155 14.47 4.47 14.50
CA GLY A 155 15.85 4.90 14.76
C GLY A 155 15.99 6.43 14.83
N SER A 156 15.31 7.17 13.96
CA SER A 156 15.28 8.64 14.00
C SER A 156 14.63 9.19 15.28
N LYS A 157 13.55 8.58 15.76
CA LYS A 157 12.92 8.94 17.05
C LYS A 157 13.85 8.75 18.25
N ARG A 158 14.76 7.77 18.21
CA ARG A 158 15.77 7.55 19.26
C ARG A 158 16.91 8.58 19.27
N ARG A 159 17.16 9.29 18.15
CA ARG A 159 18.19 10.35 18.08
C ARG A 159 17.67 11.72 18.51
N ALA A 160 16.36 11.89 18.63
CA ALA A 160 15.70 13.15 19.00
C ALA A 160 15.30 13.23 20.49
N GLN A 161 15.61 12.19 21.27
CA GLN A 161 15.50 12.14 22.74
C GLN A 161 16.89 12.14 23.34
#